data_AF-A0A7C7PCL9-F1
#
_entry.id   AF-A0A7C7PCL9-F1
#
_cell.length_a   1.000
_cell.length_b   1.000
_cell.length_c   1.000
_cell.angle_alpha   90.00
_cell.angle_beta   90.00
_cell.angle_gamma   90.00
#
_symmetry.space_group_name_H-M   'P 1'
#
loop_
_entity.id
_entity.type
_entity.pdbx_description
1 polymer ?
#
loop_
_entity_poly.entity_id
_entity_poly.type
_entity_poly.pdbx_seq_one_letter_code
_entity_poly.pdbx_strand_id
1 'polypeptide(L)'
;MVEDRLRKEALDYHSAAPAGKISVVPTKRHGTARDLSLAYSPGVAYPCEEIQKNPEDAYLYTSKGNLVAVISNGTAVLGLGDIGALAG
;
A
#
# COMPACT_ATOMS: atom_id res chain seq x y z
N MET A 1 -4.26 6.16 -35.06
CA MET A 1 -2.82 5.89 -35.33
C MET A 1 -1.91 6.20 -34.14
N VAL A 2 -1.96 7.39 -33.50
CA VAL A 2 -1.21 7.65 -32.24
C VAL A 2 -1.99 7.20 -30.99
N GLU A 3 -3.29 7.47 -30.96
CA GLU A 3 -4.17 7.12 -29.85
C GLU A 3 -4.30 5.60 -29.65
N ASP A 4 -4.44 4.83 -30.74
CA ASP A 4 -4.47 3.36 -30.68
C ASP A 4 -3.18 2.77 -30.10
N ARG A 5 -2.03 3.40 -30.40
CA ARG A 5 -0.74 2.98 -29.87
C ARG A 5 -0.64 3.24 -28.37
N LEU A 6 -1.00 4.45 -27.92
CA LEU A 6 -1.01 4.79 -26.50
C LEU A 6 -1.98 3.90 -25.72
N ARG A 7 -3.16 3.60 -26.29
CA ARG A 7 -4.12 2.69 -25.69
C ARG A 7 -3.52 1.31 -25.47
N LYS A 8 -2.87 0.75 -26.49
CA LYS A 8 -2.22 -0.57 -26.38
C LYS A 8 -1.10 -0.54 -25.34
N GLU A 9 -0.22 0.46 -25.39
CA GLU A 9 0.89 0.62 -24.43
C GLU A 9 0.38 0.75 -22.99
N ALA A 10 -0.70 1.49 -22.76
CA ALA A 10 -1.30 1.62 -21.42
C ALA A 10 -1.87 0.29 -20.89
N LEU A 11 -2.52 -0.50 -21.75
CA LEU A 11 -3.05 -1.82 -21.37
C LEU A 11 -1.92 -2.82 -21.12
N ASP A 12 -0.90 -2.84 -21.98
CA ASP A 12 0.28 -3.68 -21.83
C ASP A 12 1.03 -3.32 -20.53
N TYR A 13 1.19 -2.02 -20.23
CA TYR A 13 1.82 -1.53 -19.00
C TYR A 13 1.12 -2.01 -17.73
N HIS A 14 -0.21 -1.97 -17.66
CA HIS A 14 -0.95 -2.39 -16.45
C HIS A 14 -1.06 -3.91 -16.31
N SER A 15 -0.97 -4.66 -17.42
CA SER A 15 -1.12 -6.12 -17.45
C SER A 15 0.20 -6.88 -17.36
N ALA A 16 1.33 -6.23 -17.65
CA ALA A 16 2.66 -6.81 -17.49
C ALA A 16 2.91 -7.28 -16.04
N ALA A 17 3.65 -8.38 -15.87
CA ALA A 17 3.91 -8.92 -14.55
C ALA A 17 4.96 -8.10 -13.79
N PRO A 18 4.75 -7.80 -12.48
CA PRO A 18 3.53 -8.02 -11.71
C PRO A 18 2.41 -7.05 -12.12
N ALA A 19 1.19 -7.57 -12.31
CA ALA A 19 0.06 -6.77 -12.79
C ALA A 19 -0.33 -5.68 -11.77
N GLY A 20 -0.84 -4.56 -12.28
CA GLY A 20 -1.12 -3.37 -11.49
C GLY A 20 0.10 -2.48 -11.29
N LYS A 21 0.00 -1.51 -10.37
CA LYS A 21 1.01 -0.46 -10.19
C LYS A 21 1.57 -0.33 -8.78
N ILE A 22 0.98 -1.04 -7.82
CA ILE A 22 1.34 -0.93 -6.41
C ILE A 22 1.98 -2.23 -5.94
N SER A 23 2.90 -2.11 -4.98
CA SER A 23 3.51 -3.24 -4.28
C SER A 23 3.64 -2.89 -2.80
N VAL A 24 3.73 -3.91 -1.95
CA VAL A 24 4.01 -3.77 -0.52
C VAL A 24 5.30 -4.49 -0.21
N VAL A 25 6.29 -3.76 0.30
CA VAL A 25 7.63 -4.30 0.57
C VAL A 25 8.00 -4.01 2.03
N PRO A 26 8.49 -5.01 2.79
CA PRO A 26 8.94 -4.78 4.16
C PRO A 26 10.08 -3.77 4.24
N THR A 27 9.99 -2.81 5.16
CA THR A 27 11.05 -1.80 5.39
C THR A 27 12.17 -2.28 6.31
N LYS A 28 12.00 -3.43 6.97
CA LYS A 28 12.94 -3.99 7.94
C LYS A 28 13.46 -5.34 7.44
N ARG A 29 14.64 -5.75 7.93
CA ARG A 29 15.19 -7.09 7.67
C ARG A 29 14.24 -8.16 8.20
N HIS A 30 14.19 -9.28 7.51
CA HIS A 30 13.26 -10.39 7.79
C HIS A 30 13.86 -11.75 7.38
N GLY A 31 15.19 -11.84 7.25
CA GLY A 31 15.88 -13.01 6.68
C GLY A 31 16.37 -14.03 7.71
N THR A 32 16.29 -13.72 9.00
CA THR A 32 16.81 -14.56 10.08
C THR A 32 15.75 -14.82 11.15
N ALA A 33 15.92 -15.87 11.95
CA ALA A 33 15.07 -16.14 13.11
C ALA A 33 15.02 -14.93 14.07
N ARG A 34 16.16 -14.26 14.28
CA ARG A 34 16.22 -13.03 15.07
C ARG A 34 15.40 -11.90 14.47
N ASP A 35 15.49 -11.69 13.16
CA ASP A 35 14.70 -10.65 12.48
C ASP A 35 13.20 -10.95 12.61
N LEU A 36 12.78 -12.21 12.46
CA LEU A 36 11.38 -12.62 12.63
C LEU A 36 10.90 -12.43 14.07
N SER A 37 11.73 -12.75 15.08
CA SER A 37 11.41 -12.51 16.48
C SER A 37 11.25 -11.03 16.83
N LEU A 38 11.83 -10.12 16.03
CA LEU A 38 11.67 -8.67 16.20
C LEU A 38 10.47 -8.12 15.42
N ALA A 39 10.27 -8.59 14.19
CA ALA A 39 9.20 -8.13 13.30
C ALA A 39 7.82 -8.70 13.68
N TYR A 40 7.81 -9.83 14.38
CA TYR A 40 6.61 -10.53 14.80
C TYR A 40 6.76 -11.00 16.25
N SER A 41 6.19 -12.13 16.62
CA SER A 41 6.28 -12.67 17.98
C SER A 41 7.71 -13.12 18.33
N PRO A 42 8.20 -12.83 19.54
CA PRO A 42 7.53 -12.08 20.62
C PRO A 42 7.75 -10.55 20.56
N GLY A 43 8.69 -10.05 19.76
CA GLY A 43 9.17 -8.65 19.80
C GLY A 43 8.13 -7.59 19.46
N VAL A 44 7.14 -7.92 18.62
CA VAL A 44 6.04 -7.00 18.26
C VAL A 44 5.17 -6.60 19.46
N ALA A 45 5.21 -7.34 20.57
CA ALA A 45 4.45 -6.99 21.77
C ALA A 45 4.87 -5.64 22.37
N TYR A 46 6.17 -5.32 22.35
CA TYR A 46 6.69 -4.08 22.97
C TYR A 46 6.14 -2.80 22.33
N PRO A 47 6.19 -2.59 20.99
CA PRO A 47 5.56 -1.42 20.41
C PRO A 47 4.03 -1.39 20.62
N CYS A 48 3.36 -2.54 20.71
CA CYS A 48 1.93 -2.59 21.03
C CYS A 48 1.64 -2.10 22.46
N GLU A 49 2.43 -2.52 23.44
CA GLU A 49 2.31 -2.06 24.83
C GLU A 49 2.60 -0.56 24.96
N GLU A 50 3.61 -0.03 24.26
CA GLU A 50 3.89 1.42 24.25
C GLU A 50 2.73 2.21 23.63
N ILE A 51 2.18 1.75 22.50
CA ILE A 51 1.00 2.39 21.87
C ILE A 51 -0.24 2.30 22.78
N GLN A 52 -0.40 1.20 23.52
CA GLN A 52 -1.50 1.07 24.49
C GLN A 52 -1.38 2.10 25.62
N LYS A 53 -0.16 2.34 26.12
CA LYS A 53 0.12 3.35 27.15
C LYS A 53 -0.03 4.77 26.59
N ASN A 54 0.42 5.00 25.36
CA ASN A 54 0.39 6.27 24.68
C ASN A 54 0.02 6.11 23.19
N PRO A 55 -1.25 6.38 22.81
CA PRO A 55 -1.71 6.20 21.44
C PRO A 55 -0.95 7.01 20.37
N GLU A 56 -0.33 8.13 20.73
CA GLU A 56 0.44 8.96 19.79
C GLU A 56 1.72 8.25 19.31
N ASP A 57 2.25 7.28 20.07
CA ASP A 57 3.43 6.51 19.66
C ASP A 57 3.15 5.62 18.44
N ALA A 58 1.89 5.50 18.01
CA ALA A 58 1.55 4.91 16.71
C ALA A 58 2.24 5.65 15.55
N TYR A 59 2.49 6.96 15.67
CA TYR A 59 3.25 7.72 14.66
C TYR A 59 4.75 7.42 14.68
N LEU A 60 5.28 6.92 15.80
CA LEU A 60 6.70 6.57 15.97
C LEU A 60 6.99 5.12 15.56
N TYR A 61 6.16 4.17 16.00
CA TYR A 61 6.42 2.74 15.87
C TYR A 61 5.72 2.06 14.68
N THR A 62 4.95 2.81 13.88
CA THR A 62 4.25 2.28 12.70
C THR A 62 4.48 3.15 11.47
N SER A 63 3.99 2.69 10.32
CA SER A 63 4.03 3.48 9.09
C SER A 63 3.04 4.65 9.07
N LYS A 64 2.19 4.84 10.10
CA LYS A 64 1.12 5.85 10.15
C LYS A 64 1.60 7.26 9.83
N GLY A 65 2.79 7.66 10.31
CA GLY A 65 3.33 9.00 10.06
C GLY A 65 3.66 9.32 8.60
N ASN A 66 3.72 8.31 7.73
CA ASN A 66 4.02 8.48 6.31
C ASN A 66 3.01 7.76 5.39
N LEU A 67 1.93 7.21 5.94
CA LEU A 67 0.92 6.47 5.17
C LEU A 67 -0.28 7.37 4.86
N VAL A 68 -0.57 7.57 3.57
CA VAL A 68 -1.73 8.32 3.09
C VAL A 68 -2.66 7.38 2.33
N ALA A 69 -3.94 7.36 2.71
CA ALA A 69 -4.96 6.61 2.00
C ALA A 69 -5.57 7.48 0.88
N VAL A 70 -5.61 6.96 -0.34
CA VAL A 70 -6.37 7.53 -1.46
C VAL A 70 -7.70 6.81 -1.52
N ILE A 71 -8.77 7.47 -1.06
CA ILE A 71 -10.11 6.88 -0.94
C ILE A 71 -11.03 7.49 -1.99
N SER A 72 -11.67 6.64 -2.80
CA SER A 72 -12.67 7.01 -3.81
C SER A 72 -13.76 5.95 -3.86
N ASN A 73 -14.99 6.35 -4.16
CA ASN A 73 -16.11 5.44 -4.43
C ASN A 73 -16.33 5.21 -5.95
N GLY A 74 -15.53 5.85 -6.80
CA GLY A 74 -15.59 5.69 -8.26
C GLY A 74 -16.71 6.48 -8.96
N THR A 75 -17.41 7.40 -8.27
CA THR A 75 -18.53 8.15 -8.87
C THR A 75 -18.10 9.34 -9.74
N ALA A 76 -16.80 9.69 -9.73
CA ALA A 76 -16.24 10.81 -10.50
C ALA A 76 -14.80 10.50 -10.94
N VAL A 77 -14.63 9.53 -11.82
CA VAL A 77 -13.30 9.11 -12.30
C VAL A 77 -12.91 9.90 -13.53
N LEU A 78 -11.98 10.84 -13.39
CA LEU A 78 -11.52 11.72 -14.49
C LEU A 78 -12.72 12.40 -15.19
N GLY A 79 -12.86 12.24 -16.50
CA GLY A 79 -14.02 12.66 -17.29
C GLY A 79 -15.01 11.53 -17.61
N LEU A 80 -14.87 10.35 -16.98
CA LEU A 80 -15.68 9.16 -17.26
C LEU A 80 -16.96 9.09 -16.42
N GLY A 81 -17.09 9.94 -15.40
CA GLY A 81 -18.25 9.98 -14.52
C GLY A 81 -18.25 8.83 -13.51
N ASP A 82 -19.45 8.30 -13.23
CA ASP A 82 -19.65 7.18 -12.31
C ASP A 82 -19.48 5.85 -13.03
N ILE A 83 -18.32 5.23 -12.79
CA ILE A 83 -17.97 3.90 -13.33
C ILE A 83 -17.73 2.88 -12.22
N GLY A 84 -18.03 3.26 -10.96
CA GLY A 84 -17.93 2.39 -9.79
C GLY A 84 -16.50 2.12 -9.30
N ALA A 85 -16.42 1.59 -8.08
CA ALA A 85 -15.16 1.44 -7.33
C ALA A 85 -14.12 0.50 -7.98
N LEU A 86 -14.54 -0.47 -8.80
CA LEU A 86 -13.60 -1.38 -9.48
C LEU A 86 -12.90 -0.72 -10.67
N ALA A 87 -13.49 0.32 -11.26
CA ALA A 87 -12.95 0.99 -12.44
C ALA A 87 -12.27 2.34 -12.12
N GLY A 88 -12.45 2.85 -10.90
CA GLY A 88 -11.93 4.14 -10.43
C GLY A 88 -10.57 4.12 -9.74
#